data_AF-A0A8S2Z4N2-F1
#
_entry.id   AF-A0A8S2Z4N2-F1
#
_cell.length_a   1.000
_cell.length_b   1.000
_cell.length_c   1.000
_cell.angle_alpha   90.00
_cell.angle_beta   90.00
_cell.angle_gamma   90.00
#
_symmetry.space_group_name_H-M   'P 1'
#
loop_
_entity.id
_entity.type
_entity.pdbx_description
1 polymer ?
#
loop_
_entity_poly.entity_id
_entity_poly.type
_entity_poly.pdbx_seq_one_letter_code
_entity_poly.pdbx_strand_id
1 'polypeptide(L)'
;PWDQTELWIGEFNNDENLTLINKRKLFGKIDESILDPKWSPDGKFIYFISDQNGWWNIYRTDINGQSLEHIYNMEAEFGGP
;
A
#
# COMPACT_ATOMS: atom_id res chain seq x y z
N PRO A 1 13.67 -1.40 -13.16
CA PRO A 1 13.39 -2.53 -12.26
C PRO A 1 12.70 -1.98 -11.01
N TRP A 2 11.49 -2.48 -10.74
CA TRP A 2 10.64 -2.02 -9.64
C TRP A 2 11.21 -2.61 -8.36
N ASP A 3 12.37 -2.11 -7.98
CA ASP A 3 13.10 -2.53 -6.80
C ASP A 3 12.89 -1.35 -5.86
N GLN A 4 12.02 -1.49 -4.86
CA GLN A 4 11.74 -0.47 -3.84
C GLN A 4 10.67 0.55 -4.23
N THR A 5 9.39 0.17 -4.09
CA THR A 5 8.28 1.13 -4.15
C THR A 5 7.72 1.43 -2.76
N GLU A 6 7.04 2.56 -2.64
CA GLU A 6 6.52 3.05 -1.37
C GLU A 6 5.02 3.28 -1.45
N LEU A 7 4.31 2.91 -0.39
CA LEU A 7 2.90 3.22 -0.23
C LEU A 7 2.75 4.52 0.56
N TRP A 8 2.17 5.53 -0.06
CA TRP A 8 1.88 6.83 0.55
C TRP A 8 0.38 7.10 0.57
N ILE A 9 -0.05 7.83 1.58
CA ILE A 9 -1.39 8.38 1.71
C ILE A 9 -1.29 9.90 1.88
N GLY A 10 -2.26 10.63 1.35
CA GLY A 10 -2.42 12.06 1.54
C GLY A 10 -3.85 12.50 1.27
N GLU A 11 -4.14 13.74 1.60
CA GLU A 11 -5.46 14.35 1.47
C GLU A 11 -5.39 15.48 0.45
N PHE A 12 -6.44 15.64 -0.35
CA PHE A 12 -6.53 16.81 -1.23
C PHE A 12 -7.20 17.94 -0.46
N ASN A 13 -6.56 19.11 -0.47
CA ASN A 13 -7.19 20.34 -0.03
C ASN A 13 -8.30 20.74 -1.01
N ASN A 14 -9.34 21.41 -0.53
CA ASN A 14 -10.45 21.87 -1.38
C ASN A 14 -10.18 23.25 -2.01
N ASP A 15 -8.92 23.52 -2.34
CA ASP A 15 -8.53 24.70 -3.11
C ASP A 15 -8.69 24.45 -4.62
N GLU A 16 -8.58 25.51 -5.43
CA GLU A 16 -8.73 25.42 -6.89
C GLU A 16 -7.71 24.47 -7.54
N ASN A 17 -6.58 24.19 -6.87
CA ASN A 17 -5.49 23.37 -7.40
C ASN A 17 -5.49 21.94 -6.85
N LEU A 18 -6.44 21.57 -5.97
CA LEU A 18 -6.46 20.32 -5.24
C LEU A 18 -5.09 19.96 -4.65
N THR A 19 -4.50 20.87 -3.88
CA THR A 19 -3.16 20.67 -3.33
C THR A 19 -3.14 19.43 -2.42
N LEU A 20 -2.18 18.52 -2.64
CA LEU A 20 -1.98 17.35 -1.79
C LEU A 20 -1.31 17.74 -0.46
N ILE A 21 -2.03 17.57 0.64
CA ILE A 21 -1.63 17.86 2.02
C ILE A 21 -1.56 16.56 2.85
N ASN A 22 -1.05 16.65 4.08
CA ASN A 22 -0.98 15.53 5.05
C ASN A 22 -0.35 14.24 4.50
N LYS A 23 0.61 14.37 3.57
CA LYS A 23 1.31 13.23 2.97
C LYS A 23 2.11 12.48 4.02
N ARG A 24 1.91 11.17 4.09
CA ARG A 24 2.71 10.28 4.93
C ARG A 24 2.90 8.92 4.28
N LYS A 25 4.08 8.35 4.51
CA LYS A 25 4.43 7.00 4.10
C LYS A 25 3.80 6.00 5.05
N LEU A 26 3.19 4.96 4.48
CA LEU A 26 2.68 3.79 5.20
C LEU A 26 3.70 2.66 5.20
N PHE A 27 4.15 2.25 4.00
CA PHE A 27 5.03 1.09 3.79
C PHE A 27 6.01 1.34 2.64
N GLY A 28 6.93 0.39 2.42
CA GLY A 28 8.01 0.47 1.43
C GLY A 28 9.36 0.45 2.13
N LYS A 29 9.94 -0.74 2.28
CA LYS A 29 11.31 -0.92 2.78
C LYS A 29 12.29 -1.10 1.62
N ILE A 30 13.57 -1.15 1.96
CA ILE A 30 14.60 -1.63 1.03
C ILE A 30 14.23 -3.07 0.64
N ASP A 31 14.34 -3.36 -0.66
CA ASP A 31 14.01 -4.62 -1.30
C ASP A 31 12.55 -5.10 -1.10
N GLU A 32 11.63 -4.15 -0.91
CA GLU A 32 10.19 -4.40 -0.93
C GLU A 32 9.56 -3.62 -2.08
N SER A 33 8.72 -4.30 -2.84
CA SER A 33 7.87 -3.69 -3.84
C SER A 33 6.42 -3.87 -3.50
N ILE A 34 5.69 -2.77 -3.63
CA ILE A 34 4.27 -2.59 -3.37
C ILE A 34 3.56 -2.16 -4.66
N LEU A 35 2.45 -2.80 -4.97
CA LEU A 35 1.64 -2.50 -6.15
C LEU A 35 0.14 -2.58 -5.89
N ASP A 36 -0.61 -1.98 -6.82
CA ASP A 36 -2.07 -1.93 -6.88
C ASP A 36 -2.80 -1.62 -5.55
N PRO A 37 -2.50 -0.49 -4.87
CA PRO A 37 -3.21 -0.13 -3.65
C PRO A 37 -4.68 0.20 -3.95
N LYS A 38 -5.58 -0.34 -3.11
CA LYS A 38 -7.04 -0.11 -3.16
C LYS A 38 -7.56 0.23 -1.79
N TRP A 39 -8.42 1.24 -1.73
CA TRP A 39 -9.17 1.59 -0.53
C TRP A 39 -10.32 0.60 -0.31
N SER A 40 -10.59 0.28 0.96
CA SER A 40 -11.85 -0.35 1.32
C SER A 40 -13.02 0.63 1.09
N PRO A 41 -14.24 0.14 0.79
CA PRO A 41 -15.39 1.02 0.55
C PRO A 41 -15.74 1.93 1.74
N ASP A 42 -15.43 1.52 2.96
CA ASP A 42 -15.63 2.30 4.19
C ASP A 42 -14.48 3.26 4.51
N GLY A 43 -13.42 3.27 3.68
CA GLY A 43 -12.26 4.15 3.83
C GLY A 43 -11.38 3.83 5.04
N LYS A 44 -11.58 2.70 5.73
CA LYS A 44 -10.82 2.36 6.94
C LYS A 44 -9.54 1.57 6.66
N PHE A 45 -9.46 0.92 5.50
CA PHE A 45 -8.37 0.04 5.15
C PHE A 45 -7.84 0.32 3.76
N ILE A 46 -6.59 -0.08 3.55
CA ILE A 46 -5.94 -0.15 2.24
C ILE A 46 -5.50 -1.59 2.03
N TYR A 47 -5.89 -2.16 0.90
CA TYR A 47 -5.40 -3.44 0.39
C TYR A 47 -4.32 -3.16 -0.64
N PHE A 48 -3.26 -3.94 -0.64
CA PHE A 48 -2.17 -3.80 -1.60
C PHE A 48 -1.47 -5.14 -1.78
N ILE A 49 -0.70 -5.26 -2.86
CA ILE A 49 0.17 -6.40 -3.10
C ILE A 49 1.59 -6.02 -2.70
N SER A 50 2.29 -6.89 -1.98
CA SER A 50 3.71 -6.72 -1.63
C SER A 50 4.46 -8.03 -1.78
N ASP A 51 5.74 -7.96 -2.11
CA ASP A 51 6.69 -9.09 -2.15
C ASP A 51 7.54 -9.21 -0.88
N GLN A 52 7.18 -8.51 0.22
CA GLN A 52 7.99 -8.46 1.45
C GLN A 52 8.29 -9.82 2.10
N ASN A 53 7.55 -10.88 1.75
CA ASN A 53 7.78 -12.26 2.22
C ASN A 53 8.45 -13.15 1.15
N GLY A 54 8.88 -12.58 0.03
CA GLY A 54 9.44 -13.29 -1.12
C GLY A 54 8.42 -13.75 -2.17
N TRP A 55 7.13 -13.49 -1.97
CA TRP A 55 6.04 -13.81 -2.90
C TRP A 55 5.07 -12.63 -3.01
N TRP A 56 4.54 -12.35 -4.19
CA TRP A 56 3.53 -11.31 -4.38
C TRP A 56 2.23 -11.71 -3.70
N ASN A 57 1.99 -11.21 -2.50
CA ASN A 57 0.82 -11.57 -1.69
C ASN A 57 -0.04 -10.35 -1.36
N ILE A 58 -1.29 -10.61 -0.94
CA ILE A 58 -2.24 -9.56 -0.60
C ILE A 58 -2.12 -9.20 0.88
N TYR A 59 -1.91 -7.92 1.13
CA TYR A 59 -1.84 -7.32 2.45
C TYR A 59 -2.97 -6.32 2.67
N ARG A 60 -3.30 -6.09 3.93
CA ARG A 60 -4.23 -5.07 4.40
C ARG A 60 -3.59 -4.25 5.50
N THR A 61 -3.80 -2.95 5.48
CA THR A 61 -3.49 -2.06 6.59
C THR A 61 -4.65 -1.14 6.93
N ASP A 62 -4.72 -0.67 8.17
CA ASP A 62 -5.53 0.51 8.48
C ASP A 62 -4.94 1.78 7.85
N ILE A 63 -5.75 2.84 7.77
CA ILE A 63 -5.29 4.10 7.18
C ILE A 63 -4.04 4.67 7.86
N ASN A 64 -3.80 4.39 9.14
CA ASN A 64 -2.67 4.94 9.90
C ASN A 64 -1.39 4.12 9.73
N GLY A 65 -1.45 2.95 9.07
CA GLY A 65 -0.31 2.05 8.92
C GLY A 65 0.01 1.26 10.19
N GLN A 66 -0.91 1.19 11.16
CA GLN A 66 -0.62 0.63 12.49
C GLN A 66 -0.94 -0.86 12.60
N SER A 67 -1.81 -1.37 11.73
CA SER A 67 -2.09 -2.79 11.53
C SER A 67 -1.56 -3.22 10.17
N LEU A 68 -0.83 -4.33 10.12
CA LEU A 68 -0.44 -4.97 8.85
C LEU A 68 -0.87 -6.43 8.93
N GLU A 69 -1.78 -6.81 8.05
CA GLU A 69 -2.32 -8.15 7.98
C GLU A 69 -2.03 -8.78 6.62
N HIS A 70 -1.62 -10.04 6.67
CA HIS A 70 -1.35 -10.84 5.50
C HIS A 70 -2.60 -11.67 5.17
N ILE A 71 -3.41 -11.17 4.24
CA ILE A 71 -4.74 -11.72 3.96
C ILE A 71 -4.65 -13.10 3.31
N TYR A 72 -3.69 -13.28 2.40
CA TYR A 72 -3.39 -14.54 1.76
C TYR A 72 -1.90 -14.82 1.79
N ASN A 73 -1.46 -15.58 2.79
CA ASN A 73 -0.09 -16.04 2.94
C ASN A 73 0.11 -17.39 2.24
N MET A 74 0.70 -17.35 1.06
CA MET A 74 0.99 -18.53 0.27
C MET A 74 2.25 -18.31 -0.55
N GLU A 75 3.02 -19.37 -0.75
CA GLU A 75 4.17 -19.39 -1.66
C GLU A 75 3.70 -19.36 -3.13
N ALA A 76 3.08 -18.25 -3.53
CA ALA A 76 2.46 -18.04 -4.83
C ALA A 76 2.30 -16.56 -5.16
N GLU A 77 2.18 -16.26 -6.45
CA GLU A 77 2.05 -14.89 -6.96
C GLU A 77 0.57 -14.49 -7.16
N PHE A 78 0.14 -13.43 -6.50
CA PHE A 78 -1.17 -12.79 -6.65
C PHE A 78 -1.08 -11.43 -7.37
N GLY A 79 0.06 -11.17 -7.99
CA GLY A 79 0.41 -9.97 -8.75
C GLY A 79 1.79 -10.11 -9.37
N GLY A 80 2.30 -9.03 -9.94
CA GLY A 80 3.63 -8.97 -10.54
C GLY A 80 3.75 -7.77 -11.49
N PRO A 81 4.97 -7.42 -11.92
CA PRO A 81 5.18 -6.43 -12.98
C PRO A 81 4.61 -6.89 -14.34
#